data_AF-A0A759MUP1-F1
#
_entry.id   AF-A0A759MUP1-F1
#
_cell.length_a   1.000
_cell.length_b   1.000
_cell.length_c   1.000
_cell.angle_alpha   90.00
_cell.angle_beta   90.00
_cell.angle_gamma   90.00
#
_symmetry.space_group_name_H-M   'P 1'
#
loop_
_entity.id
_entity.type
_entity.pdbx_description
1 polymer ?
#
loop_
_entity_poly.entity_id
_entity_poly.type
_entity_poly.pdbx_seq_one_letter_code
_entity_poly.pdbx_strand_id
1 'polypeptide(L)' 'MIKPAPISSGAPQTRRVKVILTAEASELLSAAAKKGKRSRQVEAMLRLHDSLKNIPEIKVCYWESNK' A
#
# COMPACT_ATOMS: atom_id res chain seq x y z
N MET A 1 35.91 -2.58 9.79
CA MET A 1 34.81 -3.40 9.26
C MET A 1 33.54 -3.05 10.02
N ILE A 2 32.59 -2.36 9.40
CA ILE A 2 31.33 -1.97 10.05
C ILE A 2 30.37 -3.15 9.91
N LYS A 3 30.02 -3.76 11.05
CA LYS A 3 29.06 -4.87 11.12
C LYS A 3 27.71 -4.34 10.62
N PRO A 4 27.06 -4.98 9.63
CA PRO A 4 25.73 -4.55 9.20
C PRO A 4 24.79 -4.64 10.41
N ALA A 5 24.03 -3.56 10.64
CA ALA A 5 23.05 -3.52 11.70
C ALA A 5 22.09 -4.71 11.57
N PRO A 6 21.69 -5.35 12.67
CA PRO A 6 20.71 -6.42 12.61
C PRO A 6 19.43 -5.84 12.00
N ILE A 7 18.98 -6.44 10.90
CA ILE A 7 17.62 -6.29 10.40
C ILE A 7 16.71 -6.64 11.58
N SER A 8 16.16 -5.62 12.23
CA SER A 8 15.22 -5.74 13.33
C SER A 8 14.09 -6.65 12.89
N SER A 9 14.12 -7.90 13.32
CA SER A 9 13.05 -8.90 13.18
C SER A 9 11.88 -8.53 14.11
N GLY A 10 11.44 -7.27 14.05
CA GLY A 10 10.27 -6.82 14.77
C GLY A 10 9.06 -7.60 14.28
N ALA A 11 8.20 -8.01 15.20
CA ALA A 11 6.94 -8.68 14.90
C ALA A 11 6.22 -7.97 13.73
N PRO A 12 5.54 -8.69 12.82
CA PRO A 12 4.90 -8.11 11.65
C PRO A 12 3.97 -6.97 12.07
N GLN A 13 4.44 -5.74 11.93
CA GLN A 13 3.63 -4.58 12.25
C GLN A 13 2.59 -4.45 11.15
N THR A 14 1.35 -4.75 11.50
CA THR A 14 0.23 -4.57 10.59
C THR A 14 0.00 -3.07 10.40
N ARG A 15 0.60 -2.49 9.36
CA ARG A 15 0.36 -1.11 8.98
C ARG A 15 -1.01 -1.01 8.34
N ARG A 16 -1.85 -0.10 8.84
CA ARG A 16 -3.19 0.14 8.31
C ARG A 16 -3.17 1.46 7.55
N VAL A 17 -3.69 1.44 6.32
CA VAL A 17 -3.83 2.64 5.49
C VAL A 17 -5.33 2.88 5.29
N LYS A 18 -5.77 4.11 5.54
CA LYS A 18 -7.16 4.53 5.25
C LYS A 18 -7.15 5.26 3.91
N VAL A 19 -7.90 4.74 2.95
CA VAL A 19 -8.06 5.35 1.63
C VAL A 19 -9.45 5.97 1.55
N ILE A 20 -9.52 7.25 1.20
CA ILE A 20 -10.78 7.94 0.96
C ILE A 20 -11.13 7.75 -0.52
N LEU A 21 -12.31 7.19 -0.79
CA LEU A 21 -12.82 6.94 -2.12
C LEU A 21 -14.10 7.75 -2.34
N THR A 22 -14.35 8.16 -3.58
CA THR A 22 -15.69 8.60 -3.98
C THR A 22 -16.69 7.44 -3.86
N ALA A 23 -17.99 7.76 -3.79
CA ALA A 23 -19.03 6.73 -3.72
C ALA A 23 -18.95 5.77 -4.92
N GLU A 24 -18.82 6.31 -6.13
CA GLU A 24 -18.66 5.54 -7.36
C GLU A 24 -17.43 4.60 -7.31
N ALA A 25 -16.26 5.11 -6.94
CA ALA A 25 -15.04 4.28 -6.85
C ALA A 25 -15.17 3.18 -5.79
N SER A 26 -15.88 3.47 -4.69
CA SER A 26 -16.19 2.51 -3.62
C SER A 26 -17.08 1.37 -4.13
N GLU A 27 -18.08 1.67 -4.95
CA GLU A 27 -18.97 0.68 -5.58
C GLU A 27 -18.22 -0.16 -6.61
N LEU A 28 -17.43 0.46 -7.49
CA LEU A 28 -16.61 -0.23 -8.49
C LEU A 28 -15.63 -1.21 -7.84
N LEU A 29 -14.98 -0.79 -6.75
CA LEU A 29 -14.08 -1.67 -5.98
C LEU A 29 -14.83 -2.87 -5.40
N SER A 30 -16.04 -2.65 -4.88
CA SER A 30 -16.87 -3.70 -4.31
C SER A 30 -17.38 -4.68 -5.36
N ALA A 31 -17.77 -4.18 -6.54
CA ALA A 31 -18.18 -5.00 -7.68
C ALA A 31 -17.01 -5.85 -8.21
N ALA A 32 -15.82 -5.27 -8.32
CA ALA A 32 -14.62 -6.00 -8.74
C ALA A 32 -14.23 -7.09 -7.75
N ALA A 33 -14.27 -6.80 -6.45
CA ALA A 33 -13.99 -7.79 -5.40
C ALA A 33 -14.96 -8.98 -5.47
N LYS A 34 -16.26 -8.70 -5.65
CA LYS A 34 -17.29 -9.73 -5.87
C LYS A 34 -17.00 -10.57 -7.11
N LYS A 35 -16.73 -9.93 -8.26
CA LYS A 35 -16.39 -10.62 -9.52
C LYS A 35 -15.15 -11.52 -9.35
N GLY A 36 -14.18 -11.05 -8.59
CA GLY A 36 -12.95 -11.77 -8.28
C GLY A 36 -13.02 -12.82 -7.18
N LYS A 37 -14.21 -13.04 -6.58
CA LYS A 37 -14.44 -13.94 -5.43
C LYS A 37 -13.46 -13.70 -4.27
N ARG A 38 -13.14 -12.45 -3.98
CA ARG A 38 -12.18 -12.07 -2.94
C ARG A 38 -12.72 -10.96 -2.05
N SER A 39 -12.09 -10.78 -0.89
CA SER A 39 -12.48 -9.69 0.02
C SER A 39 -12.16 -8.34 -0.61
N ARG A 40 -12.94 -7.32 -0.23
CA ARG A 40 -12.73 -5.94 -0.68
C ARG A 40 -11.32 -5.42 -0.35
N GLN A 41 -10.78 -5.80 0.81
CA GLN A 41 -9.43 -5.43 1.23
C GLN A 41 -8.36 -6.06 0.32
N VAL A 42 -8.51 -7.34 -0.04
CA VAL A 42 -7.56 -8.03 -0.92
C VAL A 42 -7.58 -7.41 -2.32
N GLU A 43 -8.77 -7.15 -2.88
CA GLU A 43 -8.90 -6.48 -4.17
C GLU A 43 -8.23 -5.09 -4.17
N ALA A 44 -8.43 -4.31 -3.10
CA ALA A 44 -7.80 -2.99 -2.96
C ALA A 44 -6.27 -3.10 -2.91
N MET A 45 -5.73 -4.05 -2.14
CA MET A 45 -4.29 -4.27 -2.04
C MET A 45 -3.67 -4.70 -3.37
N LEU A 46 -4.34 -5.56 -4.14
CA LEU A 46 -3.87 -5.98 -5.47
C LEU A 46 -3.80 -4.80 -6.43
N ARG A 47 -4.83 -3.95 -6.45
CA ARG A 47 -4.84 -2.74 -7.30
C ARG A 47 -3.78 -1.73 -6.89
N LEU A 48 -3.59 -1.53 -5.59
CA LEU A 48 -2.51 -0.66 -5.08
C LEU A 48 -1.14 -1.20 -5.50
N HIS A 49 -0.92 -2.50 -5.32
CA HIS A 49 0.32 -3.16 -5.71
C HIS A 49 0.60 -3.01 -7.22
N ASP A 50 -0.39 -3.28 -8.07
CA ASP A 50 -0.21 -3.14 -9.52
C ASP A 50 -0.03 -1.68 -9.95
N SER A 51 -0.67 -0.72 -9.28
CA SER A 51 -0.45 0.71 -9.54
C SER A 51 0.97 1.14 -9.19
N LEU A 52 1.51 0.63 -8.08
CA LEU A 52 2.85 0.97 -7.59
C LEU A 52 3.97 0.41 -8.48
N LYS A 53 3.75 -0.70 -9.20
CA LYS A 53 4.75 -1.24 -10.14
C LYS A 53 5.15 -0.27 -11.25
N ASN A 54 4.24 0.62 -11.63
CA ASN A 54 4.46 1.59 -12.70
C ASN A 54 5.00 2.93 -12.19
N ILE A 55 5.11 3.10 -10.86
CA ILE A 55 5.64 4.31 -10.26
C ILE A 55 7.15 4.11 -10.10
N PRO A 56 7.99 5.00 -10.65
CA PRO A 56 9.43 4.90 -10.45
C PRO A 56 9.76 4.95 -8.96
N GLU A 57 10.74 4.17 -8.52
CA GLU A 57 11.17 4.15 -7.13
C GLU A 57 11.56 5.58 -6.70
N ILE A 58 10.80 6.13 -5.75
CA ILE A 58 11.06 7.46 -5.22
C ILE A 58 12.29 7.35 -4.32
N LYS A 59 13.47 7.64 -4.87
CA LYS A 59 14.75 7.65 -4.13
C LYS A 59 14.90 8.86 -3.19
N VAL A 60 13.90 9.74 -3.16
CA VAL A 60 13.91 10.97 -2.36
C VAL A 60 13.07 10.74 -1.12
N CYS A 61 13.71 10.81 0.06
CA CYS A 61 13.02 10.90 1.34
C CYS A 61 12.21 12.21 1.39
N TYR A 62 10.96 12.17 0.94
CA TYR A 62 10.07 13.35 0.87
C TYR A 62 9.50 13.74 2.25
N TRP A 63 10.35 13.83 3.28
CA TRP A 63 9.93 14.27 4.62
C TRP A 63 10.73 15.46 5.18
N GLU A 64 11.69 16.01 4.44
CA GLU A 64 12.30 17.31 4.75
C GLU A 64 11.80 18.30 3.68
N SER A 65 10.99 19.31 3.97
CA SER A 65 11.28 20.40 4.91
C SER A 65 9.99 21.12 5.30
N ASN A 66 9.58 21.03 6.57
CA ASN A 66 8.94 22.17 7.22
C ASN A 66 9.98 22.72 8.18
N LYS A 67 10.53 23.89 7.81
CA LYS A 67 11.28 24.76 8.71
C LYS A 67 10.31 25.45 9.68
#